data_AF-A0A9P4D995-F1
#
_entry.id   AF-A0A9P4D995-F1
#
_cell.length_a   1.000
_cell.length_b   1.000
_cell.length_c   1.000
_cell.angle_alpha   90.00
_cell.angle_beta   90.00
_cell.angle_gamma   90.00
#
_symmetry.space_group_name_H-M   'P 1'
#
loop_
_entity.id
_entity.type
_entity.pdbx_description
1 polymer ?
#
loop_
_entity_poly.entity_id
_entity_poly.type
_entity_poly.pdbx_seq_one_letter_code
_entity_poly.pdbx_strand_id
1 'polypeptide(L)'
;MELDLNELNGLSKEELLLMLVDGTVKYINISKVALLNRDYLKAHNELVRVQNIFTELMVTLDQSVGQWAKDMYKVYEFIKHELVKADINKDIKIIDDILPIAEQIRDTWHEVYNKL
;
A
#
# COMPACT_ATOMS: atom_id res chain seq x y z
N MET A 1 -8.00 -10.08 -1.96
CA MET A 1 -9.25 -9.79 -2.70
C MET A 1 -9.37 -10.85 -3.76
N GLU A 2 -10.40 -11.70 -3.70
CA GLU A 2 -10.96 -12.23 -4.94
C GLU A 2 -11.89 -11.11 -5.43
N LEU A 3 -11.34 -10.20 -6.23
CA LEU A 3 -12.16 -9.30 -7.02
C LEU A 3 -12.43 -10.01 -8.33
N ASP A 4 -13.68 -10.00 -8.77
CA ASP A 4 -14.02 -10.47 -10.11
C ASP A 4 -13.34 -9.54 -11.13
N LEU A 5 -12.58 -10.13 -12.06
CA LEU A 5 -11.94 -9.40 -13.16
C LEU A 5 -12.96 -8.60 -13.98
N ASN A 6 -14.23 -9.03 -14.00
CA ASN A 6 -15.31 -8.30 -14.66
C ASN A 6 -15.67 -7.00 -13.94
N GLU A 7 -15.60 -6.96 -12.60
CA GLU A 7 -15.84 -5.75 -11.82
C GLU A 7 -14.71 -4.73 -12.01
N LEU A 8 -13.48 -5.20 -12.24
CA LEU A 8 -12.32 -4.35 -12.49
C LEU A 8 -12.36 -3.66 -13.87
N ASN A 9 -12.89 -4.34 -14.89
CA ASN A 9 -12.91 -3.83 -16.26
C ASN A 9 -13.78 -2.57 -16.45
N GLY A 10 -14.72 -2.32 -15.54
CA GLY A 10 -15.61 -1.16 -15.58
C GLY A 10 -15.06 0.09 -14.90
N LEU A 11 -13.93 -0.01 -14.20
CA LEU A 11 -13.44 1.05 -13.33
C LEU A 11 -12.49 2.03 -14.06
N SER A 12 -12.55 3.29 -13.65
CA SER A 12 -11.60 4.31 -14.07
C SER A 12 -10.20 4.05 -13.47
N LYS A 13 -9.17 4.72 -14.02
CA LYS A 13 -7.81 4.63 -13.48
C LYS A 13 -7.73 5.14 -12.05
N GLU A 14 -8.51 6.17 -11.74
CA GLU A 14 -8.61 6.78 -10.42
C GLU A 14 -9.30 5.83 -9.43
N GLU A 15 -10.37 5.15 -9.84
CA GLU A 15 -11.04 4.14 -9.01
C GLU A 15 -10.10 2.96 -8.71
N LEU A 16 -9.34 2.49 -9.70
CA LEU A 16 -8.32 1.45 -9.50
C LEU A 16 -7.22 1.92 -8.53
N LEU A 17 -6.79 3.18 -8.63
CA LEU A 17 -5.84 3.77 -7.69
C LEU A 17 -6.39 3.77 -6.25
N LEU A 18 -7.63 4.19 -6.05
CA LEU A 18 -8.28 4.17 -4.73
C LEU A 18 -8.33 2.74 -4.15
N MET A 19 -8.69 1.75 -4.97
CA MET A 19 -8.70 0.36 -4.55
C MET A 19 -7.31 -0.17 -4.14
N LEU A 20 -6.26 0.26 -4.85
CA LEU A 20 -4.89 -0.10 -4.49
C LEU A 20 -4.51 0.47 -3.13
N VAL A 21 -4.74 1.77 -2.90
CA VAL A 21 -4.36 2.42 -1.63
C VAL A 21 -5.22 1.94 -0.45
N ASP A 22 -6.51 1.66 -0.67
CA ASP A 22 -7.37 1.01 0.33
C ASP A 22 -6.87 -0.39 0.67
N GLY A 23 -6.45 -1.13 -0.37
CA GLY A 23 -5.80 -2.42 -0.23
C GLY A 23 -4.59 -2.37 0.68
N THR A 24 -3.73 -1.35 0.57
CA THR A 24 -2.51 -1.26 1.41
C THR A 24 -2.84 -1.26 2.90
N VAL A 25 -3.74 -0.40 3.35
CA VAL A 25 -4.14 -0.29 4.77
C VAL A 25 -4.78 -1.59 5.26
N LYS A 26 -5.65 -2.20 4.44
CA LYS A 26 -6.28 -3.48 4.77
C LYS A 26 -5.25 -4.59 4.98
N TYR A 27 -4.31 -4.76 4.04
CA TYR A 27 -3.36 -5.87 4.09
C TYR A 27 -2.26 -5.65 5.14
N ILE A 28 -1.88 -4.41 5.44
CA ILE A 28 -1.02 -4.07 6.59
C ILE A 28 -1.70 -4.48 7.92
N ASN A 29 -3.00 -4.20 8.08
CA ASN A 29 -3.72 -4.63 9.28
C ASN A 29 -3.84 -6.15 9.40
N ILE A 30 -4.10 -6.84 8.28
CA ILE A 30 -4.15 -8.32 8.27
C ILE A 30 -2.79 -8.91 8.63
N SER A 31 -1.69 -8.37 8.08
CA SER A 31 -0.35 -8.86 8.39
C SER A 31 0.03 -8.63 9.86
N LYS A 32 -0.35 -7.48 10.44
CA LYS A 32 -0.18 -7.19 11.87
C LYS A 32 -0.86 -8.26 12.75
N VAL A 33 -2.14 -8.55 12.47
CA VAL A 33 -2.89 -9.57 13.21
C VAL A 33 -2.27 -10.96 13.02
N ALA A 34 -1.80 -11.28 11.81
CA ALA A 34 -1.12 -12.55 11.54
C ALA A 34 0.20 -12.69 12.32
N LEU A 35 1.02 -11.62 12.40
CA LEU A 35 2.24 -11.60 13.20
C LEU A 35 1.94 -11.80 14.70
N LEU A 36 0.93 -11.13 15.24
CA LEU A 36 0.51 -11.29 16.64
C LEU A 36 0.10 -12.74 16.94
N ASN A 37 -0.55 -13.41 15.99
CA ASN A 37 -0.96 -14.81 16.09
C ASN A 37 0.13 -15.81 15.69
N ARG A 38 1.36 -15.34 15.36
CA ARG A 38 2.47 -16.15 14.86
C ARG A 38 2.18 -16.92 13.56
N ASP A 39 1.18 -16.47 12.80
CA ASP A 39 0.91 -16.96 11.45
C ASP A 39 1.82 -16.23 10.44
N TYR A 40 3.10 -16.63 10.44
CA TYR A 40 4.13 -15.94 9.68
C TYR A 40 3.98 -16.07 8.16
N LEU A 41 3.42 -17.19 7.68
CA LEU A 41 3.17 -17.37 6.25
C LEU A 41 2.09 -16.40 5.76
N LYS A 42 1.00 -16.25 6.52
CA LYS A 42 -0.03 -15.27 6.20
C LYS A 42 0.50 -13.84 6.29
N ALA A 43 1.26 -13.52 7.34
CA ALA A 43 1.90 -12.21 7.47
C ALA A 43 2.78 -11.88 6.25
N HIS A 44 3.66 -12.80 5.86
CA HIS A 44 4.53 -12.67 4.69
C HIS A 44 3.72 -12.42 3.41
N ASN A 45 2.71 -13.26 3.14
CA ASN A 45 1.90 -13.14 1.92
C ASN A 45 1.19 -11.78 1.81
N GLU A 46 0.64 -11.28 2.91
CA GLU A 46 -0.02 -9.97 2.90
C GLU A 46 0.98 -8.81 2.82
N LEU A 47 2.15 -8.92 3.45
CA LEU A 47 3.21 -7.90 3.31
C LEU A 47 3.78 -7.85 1.89
N VAL A 48 4.02 -9.00 1.25
CA VAL A 48 4.42 -9.05 -0.16
C VAL A 48 3.36 -8.42 -1.06
N ARG A 49 2.07 -8.66 -0.78
CA ARG A 49 0.99 -8.01 -1.53
C ARG A 49 1.06 -6.49 -1.43
N VAL A 50 1.29 -5.92 -0.24
CA VAL A 50 1.44 -4.47 -0.05
C VAL A 50 2.69 -3.94 -0.76
N GLN A 51 3.82 -4.64 -0.67
CA GLN A 51 5.06 -4.27 -1.36
C GLN A 51 4.89 -4.25 -2.89
N ASN A 52 4.10 -5.18 -3.44
CA ASN A 52 3.77 -5.20 -4.86
C ASN A 52 2.89 -3.99 -5.25
N ILE A 53 1.91 -3.62 -4.42
CA ILE A 53 1.10 -2.41 -4.65
C ILE A 53 1.98 -1.16 -4.69
N PHE A 54 2.87 -0.96 -3.70
CA PHE A 54 3.76 0.20 -3.71
C PHE A 54 4.74 0.18 -4.89
N THR A 55 5.18 -1.00 -5.33
CA THR A 55 5.99 -1.12 -6.55
C THR A 55 5.21 -0.64 -7.78
N GLU A 56 3.94 -1.02 -7.92
CA GLU A 56 3.10 -0.56 -9.03
C GLU A 56 2.88 0.96 -8.97
N LEU A 57 2.60 1.51 -7.79
CA LEU A 57 2.45 2.96 -7.60
C LEU A 57 3.74 3.72 -7.96
N MET A 58 4.91 3.18 -7.63
CA MET A 58 6.20 3.76 -7.99
C MET A 58 6.45 3.73 -9.51
N VAL A 59 6.10 2.63 -10.18
CA VAL A 59 6.30 2.46 -11.62
C VAL A 59 5.36 3.36 -12.43
N THR A 60 4.14 3.56 -11.95
CA THR A 60 3.09 4.30 -12.67
C THR A 60 3.06 5.80 -12.37
N LEU A 61 3.75 6.25 -11.32
CA LEU A 61 3.84 7.67 -10.96
C LEU A 61 4.71 8.45 -11.95
N ASP A 62 4.10 9.38 -12.69
CA ASP A 62 4.85 10.32 -13.53
C ASP A 62 5.59 11.34 -12.64
N GLN A 63 6.89 11.16 -12.48
CA GLN A 63 7.74 12.04 -11.68
C GLN A 63 8.13 13.35 -12.40
N SER A 64 7.74 13.54 -13.66
CA SER A 64 8.02 14.76 -14.42
C SER A 64 7.08 15.92 -14.06
N VAL A 65 5.92 15.62 -13.47
CA VAL A 65 4.86 16.59 -13.15
C VAL A 65 5.18 17.53 -11.99
N GLY A 66 6.28 17.29 -11.26
CA GLY A 66 6.77 18.23 -10.25
C GLY A 66 7.50 17.58 -9.08
N GLN A 67 7.93 18.44 -8.15
CA GLN A 67 8.68 18.02 -6.96
C GLN A 67 7.83 17.12 -6.03
N TRP A 68 6.53 17.39 -5.93
CA TRP A 68 5.60 16.58 -5.12
C TRP A 68 5.58 15.10 -5.55
N ALA A 69 5.68 14.81 -6.85
CA ALA A 69 5.67 13.44 -7.36
C ALA A 69 6.98 12.71 -7.02
N LYS A 70 8.12 13.40 -7.07
CA LYS A 70 9.41 12.84 -6.64
C LYS A 70 9.43 12.55 -5.15
N ASP A 71 8.81 13.42 -4.34
CA ASP A 71 8.74 13.20 -2.90
C ASP A 71 7.75 12.08 -2.54
N MET A 72 6.61 11.99 -3.25
CA MET A 72 5.69 10.86 -3.13
C MET A 72 6.35 9.52 -3.49
N TYR A 73 7.16 9.49 -4.57
CA TYR A 73 7.94 8.30 -4.93
C TYR A 73 8.83 7.82 -3.79
N LYS A 74 9.55 8.74 -3.12
CA LYS A 74 10.42 8.41 -1.97
C LYS A 74 9.62 7.87 -0.79
N VAL A 75 8.41 8.40 -0.55
CA VAL A 75 7.53 7.88 0.50
C VAL A 75 7.11 6.44 0.18
N TYR A 76 6.72 6.15 -1.05
CA TYR A 76 6.38 4.79 -1.47
C TYR A 76 7.56 3.83 -1.34
N GLU A 77 8.75 4.27 -1.77
CA GLU A 77 9.99 3.51 -1.63
C GLU A 77 10.32 3.21 -0.16
N PHE A 78 10.21 4.21 0.70
CA PHE A 78 10.43 4.07 2.15
C PHE A 78 9.48 3.05 2.76
N ILE A 79 8.17 3.16 2.50
CA ILE A 79 7.18 2.21 3.04
C ILE A 79 7.48 0.79 2.58
N LYS A 80 7.73 0.60 1.28
CA LYS A 80 8.07 -0.72 0.75
C LYS A 80 9.29 -1.31 1.46
N HIS A 81 10.35 -0.53 1.63
CA HIS A 81 11.59 -0.97 2.29
C HIS A 81 11.38 -1.34 3.76
N GLU A 82 10.64 -0.54 4.51
CA GLU A 82 10.33 -0.83 5.91
C GLU A 82 9.46 -2.08 6.05
N LEU A 83 8.47 -2.28 5.18
CA LEU A 83 7.66 -3.50 5.20
C LEU A 83 8.46 -4.76 4.86
N VAL A 84 9.51 -4.67 4.04
CA VAL A 84 10.45 -5.78 3.83
C VAL A 84 11.22 -6.09 5.12
N LYS A 85 11.70 -5.08 5.84
CA LYS A 85 12.36 -5.27 7.14
C LYS A 85 11.43 -5.87 8.18
N ALA A 86 10.19 -5.36 8.25
CA ALA A 86 9.17 -5.86 9.15
C ALA A 86 8.91 -7.35 8.90
N ASP A 87 8.83 -7.75 7.64
CA ASP A 87 8.65 -9.16 7.28
C ASP A 87 9.86 -10.01 7.65
N ILE A 88 11.08 -9.63 7.26
CA ILE A 88 12.28 -10.42 7.57
C ILE A 88 12.44 -10.62 9.08
N ASN A 89 12.24 -9.56 9.86
CA ASN A 89 12.45 -9.57 11.31
C ASN A 89 11.22 -9.96 12.14
N LYS A 90 10.05 -10.13 11.49
CA LYS A 90 8.75 -10.29 12.15
C LYS A 90 8.47 -9.15 13.16
N ASP A 91 8.89 -7.95 12.83
CA ASP A 91 8.85 -6.78 13.70
C ASP A 91 7.52 -6.01 13.54
N ILE A 92 6.62 -6.21 14.51
CA ILE A 92 5.31 -5.54 14.57
C ILE A 92 5.46 -4.03 14.77
N LYS A 93 6.53 -3.56 15.42
CA LYS A 93 6.72 -2.13 15.65
C LYS A 93 6.88 -1.37 14.33
N ILE A 94 7.61 -1.95 13.37
CA ILE A 94 7.74 -1.36 12.03
C ILE A 94 6.37 -1.29 11.34
N ILE A 95 5.52 -2.31 11.52
CA ILE A 95 4.14 -2.27 11.01
C ILE A 95 3.33 -1.15 11.64
N ASP A 96 3.45 -0.96 12.95
CA ASP A 96 2.76 0.09 13.70
C ASP A 96 3.22 1.50 13.29
N ASP A 97 4.50 1.68 13.00
CA ASP A 97 5.05 2.95 12.55
C ASP A 97 4.66 3.28 11.09
N ILE A 98 4.51 2.26 10.23
CA ILE A 98 4.18 2.41 8.81
C ILE A 98 2.68 2.57 8.56
N LEU A 99 1.82 1.92 9.33
CA LEU A 99 0.37 1.94 9.13
C LEU A 99 -0.21 3.37 9.04
N PRO A 100 0.12 4.32 9.94
CA PRO A 100 -0.39 5.69 9.84
C PRO A 100 0.06 6.42 8.56
N ILE A 101 1.23 6.10 8.02
CA ILE A 101 1.74 6.71 6.79
C ILE A 101 0.97 6.16 5.58
N ALA A 102 0.70 4.86 5.56
CA ALA A 102 -0.14 4.24 4.54
C ALA A 102 -1.59 4.79 4.57
N GLU A 103 -2.14 5.03 5.76
CA GLU A 103 -3.44 5.69 5.94
C GLU A 103 -3.45 7.12 5.38
N GLN A 104 -2.41 7.92 5.67
CA GLN A 104 -2.29 9.27 5.11
C GLN A 104 -2.21 9.27 3.57
N ILE A 105 -1.50 8.32 2.97
CA ILE A 105 -1.45 8.19 1.50
C ILE A 105 -2.82 7.87 0.95
N ARG A 106 -3.50 6.87 1.53
CA ARG A 106 -4.87 6.51 1.14
C ARG A 106 -5.76 7.75 1.19
N ASP A 107 -5.78 8.45 2.33
CA ASP A 107 -6.63 9.61 2.55
C ASP A 107 -6.32 10.75 1.57
N THR A 108 -5.03 10.97 1.26
CA THR A 108 -4.61 11.95 0.25
C THR A 108 -5.21 11.67 -1.12
N TRP A 109 -5.17 10.41 -1.58
CA TRP A 109 -5.72 10.06 -2.90
C TRP A 109 -7.25 10.11 -2.94
N HIS A 110 -7.92 9.74 -1.85
CA HIS A 110 -9.37 9.94 -1.73
C HIS A 110 -9.74 11.43 -1.77
N GLU A 111 -8.98 12.30 -1.09
CA GLU A 111 -9.21 13.75 -1.12
C GLU A 111 -9.01 14.32 -2.54
N VAL A 112 -7.98 13.88 -3.26
CA VAL A 112 -7.76 14.27 -4.66
C VAL A 112 -8.93 13.84 -5.53
N TYR A 113 -9.39 12.59 -5.42
CA TYR A 113 -10.51 12.08 -6.20
C TYR A 113 -11.81 12.86 -5.95
N ASN A 114 -12.10 13.20 -4.68
CA ASN A 114 -13.30 13.97 -4.32
C ASN A 114 -13.30 15.43 -4.85
N LYS A 115 -12.16 15.91 -5.36
CA LYS A 115 -11.99 17.24 -5.93
C LYS A 115 -11.95 17.25 -7.47
N LEU A 116 -12.05 16.08 -8.11
CA LEU A 116 -12.18 15.95 -9.57
C LEU A 116 -13.60 16.30 -10.02
#